data_AF-A0A7C7DMG1-F1
#
_entry.id   AF-A0A7C7DMG1-F1
#
_cell.length_a   1.000
_cell.length_b   1.000
_cell.length_c   1.000
_cell.angle_alpha   90.00
_cell.angle_beta   90.00
_cell.angle_gamma   90.00
#
_symmetry.space_group_name_H-M   'P 1'
#
loop_
_entity.id
_entity.type
_entity.pdbx_description
1 polymer ?
#
loop_
_entity_poly.entity_id
_entity_poly.type
_entity_poly.pdbx_seq_one_letter_code
_entity_poly.pdbx_strand_id
1 'polypeptide(L)' 'MQTQQQLLLVAGIVARMDLDGFLRAVNHAETVGPFLDATLYMQGSSRLGAIKRIATAAQQLQKVTAEVKEELADEVLPR' A
#
# COMPACT_ATOMS: atom_id res chain seq x y z
N MET A 1 -3.92 11.88 22.64
CA MET A 1 -5.09 11.07 22.24
C MET A 1 -5.49 11.25 20.77
N GLN A 2 -5.64 12.48 20.25
CA GLN A 2 -6.08 12.71 18.85
C GLN A 2 -5.17 12.04 17.80
N THR A 3 -3.84 12.19 17.91
CA THR A 3 -2.88 11.59 16.96
C THR A 3 -2.92 10.06 16.96
N GLN A 4 -3.15 9.43 18.12
CA GLN A 4 -3.28 7.97 18.21
C GLN A 4 -4.54 7.48 17.49
N GLN A 5 -5.67 8.17 17.65
CA GLN A 5 -6.91 7.85 16.93
C GLN A 5 -6.75 8.02 15.41
N GLN A 6 -6.04 9.07 14.99
CA GLN A 6 -5.72 9.29 13.58
C GLN A 6 -4.85 8.17 13.01
N LEU A 7 -3.83 7.72 13.76
CA LEU A 7 -2.98 6.60 13.36
C LEU A 7 -3.78 5.30 13.22
N LEU A 8 -4.66 5.00 14.17
CA LEU A 8 -5.55 3.82 14.11
C LEU A 8 -6.50 3.89 12.91
N LEU A 9 -7.04 5.06 12.61
CA LEU A 9 -7.88 5.28 11.42
C LEU A 9 -7.10 5.04 10.13
N VAL A 10 -5.89 5.60 10.01
CA VAL A 10 -5.03 5.40 8.84
C VAL A 10 -4.68 3.93 8.68
N ALA A 11 -4.25 3.26 9.77
CA ALA A 11 -3.94 1.84 9.75
C ALA A 11 -5.16 1.00 9.32
N GLY A 12 -6.36 1.32 9.83
CA GLY A 12 -7.60 0.62 9.47
C GLY A 12 -8.02 0.82 8.02
N ILE A 13 -7.82 2.02 7.45
CA ILE A 13 -8.07 2.29 6.03
C ILE A 13 -7.07 1.52 5.18
N VAL A 14 -5.78 1.64 5.49
CA VAL A 14 -4.69 1.01 4.75
C VAL A 14 -4.83 -0.51 4.79
N ALA A 15 -5.17 -1.12 5.93
CA ALA A 15 -5.38 -2.56 6.07
C ALA A 15 -6.47 -3.16 5.16
N ARG A 16 -7.41 -2.34 4.65
CA ARG A 16 -8.50 -2.78 3.78
C ARG A 16 -8.23 -2.57 2.29
N MET A 17 -7.14 -1.89 1.94
CA MET A 17 -6.79 -1.61 0.54
C MET A 17 -6.15 -2.84 -0.13
N ASP A 18 -6.54 -3.12 -1.37
CA ASP A 18 -5.86 -4.12 -2.22
C ASP A 18 -4.58 -3.52 -2.83
N LEU A 19 -3.55 -3.35 -1.99
CA LEU A 19 -2.26 -2.80 -2.41
C LEU A 19 -1.48 -3.77 -3.31
N ASP A 20 -1.63 -5.08 -3.11
CA ASP A 20 -0.99 -6.10 -3.94
C ASP A 20 -1.56 -6.11 -5.37
N GLY A 21 -2.88 -6.05 -5.52
CA GLY A 21 -3.54 -5.89 -6.81
C GLY A 21 -3.11 -4.60 -7.50
N PHE A 22 -3.11 -3.48 -6.77
CA PHE A 22 -2.65 -2.20 -7.29
C PHE A 22 -1.20 -2.24 -7.78
N LEU A 23 -0.26 -2.74 -6.96
CA LEU A 23 1.16 -2.80 -7.32
C LEU A 23 1.42 -3.74 -8.51
N ARG A 24 0.69 -4.85 -8.62
CA ARG A 24 0.75 -5.73 -9.80
C ARG A 24 0.29 -5.01 -11.06
N ALA A 25 -0.82 -4.26 -10.98
CA ALA A 25 -1.32 -3.49 -12.12
C ALA A 25 -0.31 -2.39 -12.55
N VAL A 26 0.31 -1.70 -11.59
CA VAL A 26 1.37 -0.73 -11.88
C VAL A 26 2.57 -1.38 -12.57
N ASN A 27 3.08 -2.50 -12.04
CA ASN A 27 4.20 -3.20 -12.64
C ASN A 27 3.87 -3.68 -14.06
N HIS A 28 2.64 -4.15 -14.29
CA HIS A 28 2.18 -4.51 -15.63
C HIS A 28 2.18 -3.29 -16.55
N ALA A 29 1.60 -2.17 -16.11
CA ALA A 29 1.58 -0.92 -16.88
C ALA A 29 2.98 -0.38 -17.21
N GLU A 30 3.94 -0.47 -16.29
CA GLU A 30 5.34 -0.12 -16.55
C GLU A 30 6.00 -1.04 -17.58
N THR A 31 5.58 -2.30 -17.63
CA THR A 31 6.11 -3.29 -18.59
C THR A 31 5.54 -3.08 -20.00
N VAL A 32 4.23 -2.84 -20.12
CA VAL A 32 3.55 -2.77 -21.43
C VAL A 32 3.38 -1.34 -21.96
N GLY A 33 3.29 -0.35 -21.08
CA GLY A 33 2.99 1.05 -21.40
C GLY A 33 3.92 1.67 -22.43
N PRO A 34 5.26 1.53 -22.32
CA PRO A 34 6.20 2.05 -23.31
C PRO A 34 5.98 1.50 -24.73
N PHE A 35 5.43 0.29 -24.86
CA PHE A 35 5.20 -0.36 -26.15
C PHE A 35 3.83 -0.01 -26.75
N LEU A 36 2.82 0.24 -25.92
CA LEU A 36 1.46 0.58 -26.36
C LEU A 36 1.33 2.05 -26.76
N ASP A 37 1.84 2.95 -25.92
CA ASP A 37 1.88 4.39 -26.19
C ASP A 37 3.01 5.03 -25.37
N ALA A 38 4.18 5.15 -25.99
CA ALA A 38 5.36 5.73 -25.36
C ALA A 38 5.14 7.19 -24.93
N THR A 39 4.34 7.96 -25.67
CA THR A 39 4.13 9.39 -25.41
C THR A 39 3.24 9.57 -24.18
N LEU A 40 2.11 8.85 -24.14
CA LEU A 40 1.22 8.85 -22.99
C LEU A 40 1.94 8.30 -21.74
N TYR A 41 2.72 7.23 -21.90
CA TYR A 41 3.52 6.68 -20.81
C TYR A 41 4.52 7.70 -20.27
N MET A 42 5.27 8.40 -21.13
CA MET A 42 6.21 9.43 -20.68
C MET A 42 5.53 10.55 -19.88
N GLN A 43 4.34 10.99 -20.32
CA GLN A 43 3.57 12.03 -19.61
C GLN A 43 3.07 11.56 -18.23
N GLY A 44 2.71 10.28 -18.10
CA GLY A 44 2.14 9.72 -16.86
C GLY A 44 3.13 9.05 -15.92
N SER A 45 4.30 8.63 -16.40
CA SER A 45 5.23 7.75 -15.67
C SER A 45 5.72 8.32 -14.34
N SER A 46 5.98 9.64 -14.29
CA SER A 46 6.40 10.31 -13.05
C SER A 46 5.33 10.23 -11.96
N ARG A 47 4.07 10.49 -12.32
CA ARG A 47 2.93 10.40 -11.39
C ARG A 47 2.68 8.95 -10.97
N LEU A 48 2.77 8.02 -11.91
CA LEU A 48 2.64 6.58 -11.62
C LEU A 48 3.71 6.12 -10.61
N GLY A 49 4.97 6.53 -10.81
CA GLY A 49 6.07 6.24 -9.89
C GLY A 49 5.86 6.84 -8.50
N ALA A 50 5.35 8.08 -8.39
CA ALA A 50 5.03 8.68 -7.11
C ALA A 50 3.94 7.89 -6.35
N ILE A 51 2.87 7.49 -7.04
CA ILE A 51 1.79 6.71 -6.43
C ILE A 51 2.27 5.29 -6.07
N LYS A 52 3.11 4.66 -6.91
CA LYS A 52 3.75 3.37 -6.62
C LYS A 52 4.53 3.42 -5.31
N ARG A 53 5.34 4.46 -5.10
CA ARG A 53 6.11 4.65 -3.86
C ARG A 53 5.22 4.76 -2.62
N ILE A 54 4.12 5.51 -2.73
CA ILE A 54 3.14 5.62 -1.64
C ILE A 54 2.52 4.25 -1.33
N ALA A 55 2.08 3.52 -2.36
CA ALA A 55 1.49 2.20 -2.21
C ALA A 55 2.48 1.19 -1.58
N THR A 56 3.75 1.20 -1.99
CA THR A 56 4.79 0.37 -1.37
C THR A 56 4.99 0.71 0.11
N ALA A 57 5.02 1.99 0.48
CA ALA A 57 5.12 2.39 1.89
C ALA A 57 3.87 1.97 2.69
N ALA A 58 2.68 2.09 2.11
CA ALA A 58 1.44 1.66 2.73
C ALA A 58 1.39 0.13 2.93
N GLN A 59 1.98 -0.65 2.02
CA GLN A 59 2.10 -2.11 2.15
C GLN A 59 2.96 -2.50 3.37
N GLN A 60 4.04 -1.76 3.63
CA GLN A 60 4.84 -1.96 4.84
C GLN A 60 4.01 -1.67 6.11
N LEU A 61 3.20 -0.62 6.09
CA LEU A 61 2.28 -0.32 7.19
C LEU A 61 1.25 -1.44 7.38
N GLN A 62 0.69 -2.01 6.30
CA GLN A 62 -0.23 -3.17 6.40
C GLN A 62 0.44 -4.34 7.11
N LYS A 63 1.67 -4.68 6.74
CA LYS A 63 2.44 -5.78 7.33
C LYS A 63 2.65 -5.58 8.83
N VAL A 64 3.18 -4.42 9.23
CA VAL A 64 3.40 -4.09 10.65
C VAL A 64 2.09 -4.07 11.43
N THR A 65 1.00 -3.57 10.83
CA THR A 65 -0.31 -3.55 11.49
C THR A 65 -0.85 -4.97 11.73
N ALA A 66 -0.60 -5.90 10.80
CA ALA A 66 -0.98 -7.31 10.97
C ALA A 66 -0.18 -7.97 12.09
N GLU A 67 1.15 -7.76 12.13
CA GLU A 67 2.04 -8.27 13.19
C GLU A 67 1.60 -7.78 14.57
N VAL A 68 1.38 -6.47 14.74
CA VAL A 68 0.91 -5.90 16.02
C VAL A 68 -0.47 -6.43 16.41
N LYS A 69 -1.36 -6.67 15.44
CA LYS A 69 -2.68 -7.25 15.73
C LYS A 69 -2.56 -8.68 16.24
N GLU A 70 -1.64 -9.47 15.71
CA GLU A 70 -1.36 -10.83 16.18
C GLU A 70 -0.76 -10.82 17.60
N GLU A 71 0.24 -9.97 17.85
CA GLU A 71 0.84 -9.79 19.19
C GLU A 71 -0.23 -9.44 20.25
N LEU A 72 -1.09 -8.47 19.96
CA LEU A 72 -2.16 -8.08 20.88
C LEU A 72 -3.23 -9.16 21.06
N ALA A 73 -3.45 -10.03 20.07
CA ALA A 73 -4.38 -11.14 20.20
C ALA A 73 -3.83 -12.23 21.12
N ASP A 74 -2.54 -12.52 21.01
CA ASP A 74 -1.84 -13.51 21.84
C ASP A 74 -1.70 -13.06 23.30
N GLU A 75 -1.54 -11.76 23.57
CA GLU A 75 -1.52 -11.21 24.93
C GLU A 75 -2.88 -11.33 25.65
N VAL A 76 -4.00 -11.31 24.92
CA VAL A 76 -5.36 -11.35 25.49
C VAL A 76 -5.87 -12.77 25.72
N LEU A 77 -5.33 -13.75 24.98
CA LEU A 77 -5.65 -15.18 25.12
C LEU A 77 -4.36 -15.99 25.29
N PRO A 78 -3.75 -15.99 26.49
CA PRO A 78 -2.63 -16.88 26.75
C PRO A 78 -3.13 -18.33 26.60
N ARG A 79 -2.54 -19.05 25.65
CA ARG A 79 -2.78 -20.49 25.46
C ARG A 79 -2.28 -21.30 26.65
#